data_AF-A0A445CIH2-F1
#
_entry.id   AF-A0A445CIH2-F1
#
_cell.length_a   1.000
_cell.length_b   1.000
_cell.length_c   1.000
_cell.angle_alpha   90.00
_cell.angle_beta   90.00
_cell.angle_gamma   90.00
#
_symmetry.space_group_name_H-M   'P 1'
#
loop_
_entity.id
_entity.type
_entity.pdbx_description
1 polymer ?
#
loop_
_entity_poly.entity_id
_entity_poly.type
_entity_poly.pdbx_seq_one_letter_code
_entity_poly.pdbx_strand_id
1 'polypeptide(L)'
;MASLTWQDISTKRDFVIDVLQPSRVITAVRRQQNMPLHDRIIPYLETAGLYHLARLNSQCFWVDESLLSAFIERWRPETHTFHMPFGECTITLQDVAYQLGLPIDGAPVSGCLTEFENLMEHSRPAWVWFRELFGELPPQSKVKQMTVCYTWFHERFRVLPADATDETVRVYARAYILMLLSSQLFADKNANRVHLRWLPYLASLDDLGRYSWGSAALAWLYRCLCRGTNRNVLQTIPTSKDFTENFSSSKNTSKPLHP
;
A
#
# COMPACT_ATOMS: atom_id res chain seq x y z
N MET A 1 2.32 3.20 -33.07
CA MET A 1 1.43 2.54 -32.10
C MET A 1 1.13 3.56 -31.02
N ALA A 2 -0.11 4.03 -30.91
CA ALA A 2 -0.48 4.98 -29.87
C ALA A 2 -0.59 4.23 -28.54
N SER A 3 0.16 4.66 -27.51
CA SER A 3 -0.04 4.15 -26.15
C SER A 3 -1.32 4.76 -25.59
N LEU A 4 -2.26 3.94 -25.15
CA LEU A 4 -3.46 4.41 -24.45
C LEU A 4 -3.10 4.74 -23.00
N THR A 5 -3.63 5.86 -22.50
CA THR A 5 -3.45 6.26 -21.10
C THR A 5 -4.48 5.55 -20.22
N TRP A 6 -4.21 5.37 -18.92
CA TRP A 6 -5.19 4.77 -18.02
C TRP A 6 -6.47 5.60 -17.86
N GLN A 7 -6.37 6.91 -18.08
CA GLN A 7 -7.53 7.80 -18.20
C GLN A 7 -8.51 7.35 -19.29
N ASP A 8 -8.01 6.87 -20.44
CA ASP A 8 -8.86 6.40 -21.54
C ASP A 8 -9.66 5.14 -21.16
N ILE A 9 -9.16 4.35 -20.21
CA ILE A 9 -9.75 3.08 -19.77
C ILE A 9 -10.69 3.26 -18.56
N SER A 10 -10.45 4.29 -17.73
CA SER A 10 -11.11 4.48 -16.43
C SER A 10 -12.49 5.17 -16.47
N THR A 11 -13.13 5.29 -17.64
CA THR A 11 -14.44 5.95 -17.82
C THR A 11 -15.62 5.23 -17.15
N LYS A 12 -15.38 4.09 -16.50
CA LYS A 12 -16.31 3.48 -15.53
C LYS A 12 -15.71 3.67 -14.14
N ARG A 13 -16.33 4.54 -13.34
CA ARG A 13 -15.96 4.83 -11.95
C ARG A 13 -15.69 3.53 -11.19
N ASP A 14 -14.46 3.37 -10.70
CA ASP A 14 -14.06 2.66 -9.47
C ASP A 14 -12.55 2.36 -9.55
N PHE A 15 -11.71 3.27 -9.04
CA PHE A 15 -10.29 3.00 -8.79
C PHE A 15 -9.90 3.52 -7.42
N VAL A 16 -9.75 2.60 -6.47
CA VAL A 16 -9.04 2.81 -5.20
C VAL A 16 -8.19 1.58 -4.94
N ILE A 17 -6.91 1.83 -4.67
CA ILE A 17 -5.91 0.81 -4.34
C ILE A 17 -6.14 0.40 -2.89
N ASP A 18 -6.65 -0.82 -2.66
CA ASP A 18 -6.07 -1.72 -1.66
C ASP A 18 -6.42 -3.22 -1.89
N VAL A 19 -5.45 -4.06 -1.56
CA VAL A 19 -5.40 -5.54 -1.45
C VAL A 19 -5.55 -6.39 -2.73
N LEU A 20 -4.40 -6.73 -3.31
CA LEU A 20 -4.21 -7.89 -4.19
C LEU A 20 -3.86 -9.15 -3.36
N GLN A 21 -4.78 -10.09 -3.14
CA GLN A 21 -4.45 -11.52 -2.94
C GLN A 21 -5.58 -12.45 -3.41
N PRO A 22 -5.26 -13.49 -4.22
CA PRO A 22 -6.09 -14.67 -4.43
C PRO A 22 -5.66 -15.77 -3.45
N SER A 23 -6.33 -15.89 -2.30
CA SER A 23 -6.50 -17.14 -1.53
C SER A 23 -7.08 -16.83 -0.14
N ARG A 24 -8.33 -16.37 -0.16
CA ARG A 24 -9.40 -16.46 0.85
C ARG A 24 -10.28 -15.25 0.63
N VAL A 25 -11.49 -15.53 0.17
CA VAL A 25 -12.63 -14.62 0.04
C VAL A 25 -12.62 -13.62 1.21
N ILE A 26 -12.17 -12.40 0.96
CA ILE A 26 -12.30 -11.28 1.88
C ILE A 26 -13.01 -10.22 1.06
N THR A 27 -14.32 -10.10 1.26
CA THR A 27 -15.11 -8.93 0.89
C THR A 27 -14.29 -7.66 1.17
N ALA A 28 -13.63 -7.14 0.15
CA ALA A 28 -12.86 -5.92 0.24
C ALA A 28 -13.81 -4.73 0.11
N VAL A 29 -14.78 -4.66 1.02
CA VAL A 29 -15.27 -3.37 1.48
C VAL A 29 -14.03 -2.71 2.06
N ARG A 30 -13.58 -1.62 1.45
CA ARG A 30 -12.60 -0.72 2.07
C ARG A 30 -13.06 -0.54 3.51
N ARG A 31 -12.33 -1.09 4.50
CA ARG A 31 -12.70 -0.95 5.90
C ARG A 31 -12.84 0.55 6.11
N GLN A 32 -14.08 1.02 6.34
CA GLN A 32 -14.28 2.39 6.80
C GLN A 32 -13.42 2.49 8.03
N GLN A 33 -12.33 3.24 7.93
CA GLN A 33 -11.44 3.40 9.06
C GLN A 33 -12.06 4.32 10.13
N ASN A 34 -13.32 4.73 9.95
CA ASN A 34 -14.11 5.62 10.82
C ASN A 34 -13.20 6.64 11.52
N MET A 35 -12.40 7.31 10.70
CA MET A 35 -11.50 8.38 11.12
C MET A 35 -12.26 9.68 10.90
N PRO A 36 -12.99 10.19 11.91
CA PRO A 36 -13.68 11.45 11.75
C PRO A 36 -12.65 12.52 11.39
N LEU A 37 -12.86 13.18 10.26
CA LEU A 37 -12.01 14.28 9.82
C LEU A 37 -12.45 15.53 10.58
N HIS A 38 -11.64 15.95 11.55
CA HIS A 38 -11.91 17.14 12.34
C HIS A 38 -11.42 18.40 11.60
N ASP A 39 -12.20 19.50 11.63
CA ASP A 39 -11.89 20.73 10.89
C ASP A 39 -10.51 21.30 11.21
N ARG A 40 -10.11 21.26 12.49
CA ARG A 40 -8.76 21.68 12.94
C ARG A 40 -7.60 20.84 12.37
N ILE A 41 -7.86 19.65 11.83
CA ILE A 41 -6.83 18.79 11.18
C ILE A 41 -6.71 19.11 9.69
N ILE A 42 -7.77 19.64 9.05
CA ILE A 42 -7.82 19.91 7.61
C ILE A 42 -6.63 20.75 7.11
N PRO A 43 -6.23 21.86 7.76
CA PRO A 43 -5.12 22.68 7.28
C PRO A 43 -3.80 21.89 7.16
N TYR A 44 -3.55 20.96 8.07
CA TYR A 44 -2.35 20.11 8.02
C TYR A 44 -2.39 19.12 6.86
N LEU A 45 -3.56 18.61 6.51
CA LEU A 45 -3.74 17.72 5.35
C LEU A 45 -3.63 18.47 4.02
N GLU A 46 -4.09 19.72 3.98
CA GLU A 46 -3.92 20.60 2.82
C GLU A 46 -2.45 20.93 2.60
N THR A 47 -1.74 21.35 3.65
CA THR A 47 -0.29 21.59 3.62
C THR A 47 0.47 20.33 3.18
N ALA A 48 0.06 19.15 3.64
CA ALA A 48 0.68 17.89 3.24
C ALA A 48 0.33 17.42 1.81
N GLY A 49 -0.64 18.04 1.13
CA GLY A 49 -1.16 17.55 -0.16
C GLY A 49 -1.93 16.22 -0.04
N LEU A 50 -2.46 15.90 1.14
CA LEU A 50 -3.17 14.65 1.44
C LEU A 50 -4.67 14.83 1.65
N TYR A 51 -5.17 16.07 1.61
CA TYR A 51 -6.58 16.37 1.90
C TYR A 51 -7.55 15.67 0.95
N HIS A 52 -7.27 15.64 -0.36
CA HIS A 52 -8.13 14.94 -1.31
C HIS A 52 -8.23 13.44 -0.99
N LEU A 53 -7.09 12.80 -0.73
CA LEU A 53 -7.03 11.40 -0.32
C LEU A 53 -7.81 11.14 1.00
N ALA A 54 -7.70 12.05 1.97
CA ALA A 54 -8.45 11.96 3.22
C ALA A 54 -9.97 12.07 2.99
N ARG A 55 -10.42 12.93 2.07
CA ARG A 55 -11.85 13.03 1.70
C ARG A 55 -12.36 11.76 1.04
N LEU A 56 -11.57 11.14 0.18
CA LEU A 56 -11.92 9.85 -0.43
C LEU A 56 -12.17 8.78 0.65
N ASN A 57 -11.52 8.85 1.82
CA ASN A 57 -11.71 7.90 2.93
C ASN A 57 -13.13 7.87 3.52
N SER A 58 -13.90 8.96 3.34
CA SER A 58 -15.31 8.98 3.73
C SER A 58 -16.22 8.13 2.84
N GLN A 59 -15.73 7.72 1.66
CA GLN A 59 -16.49 7.00 0.64
C GLN A 59 -16.13 5.51 0.65
N CYS A 60 -17.18 4.67 0.69
CA CYS A 60 -17.05 3.23 0.54
C CYS A 60 -16.98 2.89 -0.95
N PHE A 61 -15.91 2.21 -1.35
CA PHE A 61 -15.77 1.64 -2.68
C PHE A 61 -15.80 0.13 -2.57
N TRP A 62 -16.57 -0.51 -3.44
CA TRP A 62 -16.54 -1.95 -3.62
C TRP A 62 -15.49 -2.25 -4.67
N VAL A 63 -14.47 -3.02 -4.30
CA VAL A 63 -13.48 -3.47 -5.25
C VAL A 63 -14.00 -4.74 -5.92
N ASP A 64 -14.09 -4.74 -7.25
CA ASP A 64 -14.34 -5.97 -8.01
C ASP A 64 -13.08 -6.83 -8.03
N GLU A 65 -13.07 -7.88 -7.21
CA GLU A 65 -11.95 -8.82 -7.08
C GLU A 65 -11.59 -9.50 -8.40
N SER A 66 -12.59 -9.80 -9.24
CA SER A 66 -12.37 -10.50 -10.51
C SER A 66 -11.71 -9.59 -11.53
N LEU A 67 -12.15 -8.33 -11.59
CA LEU A 67 -11.52 -7.29 -12.40
C LEU A 67 -10.07 -7.08 -11.98
N LEU A 68 -9.84 -6.98 -10.67
CA LEU A 68 -8.52 -6.77 -10.11
C LEU A 68 -7.57 -7.92 -10.44
N SER A 69 -8.00 -9.17 -10.29
CA SER A 69 -7.21 -10.35 -10.67
C SER A 69 -6.86 -10.34 -12.17
N ALA A 70 -7.83 -10.02 -13.02
CA ALA A 70 -7.63 -9.95 -14.47
C ALA A 70 -6.55 -8.93 -14.86
N PHE A 71 -6.43 -7.81 -14.14
CA PHE A 71 -5.35 -6.85 -14.35
C PHE A 71 -3.99 -7.37 -13.86
N ILE A 72 -3.92 -8.04 -12.71
CA ILE A 72 -2.66 -8.62 -12.20
C ILE A 72 -2.08 -9.66 -13.16
N GLU A 73 -2.93 -10.50 -13.74
CA GLU A 73 -2.52 -11.52 -14.72
C GLU A 73 -1.96 -10.91 -16.01
N ARG A 74 -2.44 -9.71 -16.35
CA ARG A 74 -2.01 -8.96 -17.54
C ARG A 74 -0.83 -8.04 -17.28
N TRP A 75 -0.44 -7.84 -16.02
CA TRP A 75 0.73 -7.06 -15.66
C TRP A 75 2.02 -7.75 -16.14
N ARG A 76 2.92 -6.97 -16.72
CA ARG A 76 4.27 -7.38 -17.12
C ARG A 76 5.30 -6.64 -16.27
N PRO A 77 5.93 -7.33 -15.30
CA PRO A 77 6.93 -6.71 -14.42
C PRO A 77 8.13 -6.12 -15.16
N GLU A 78 8.46 -6.62 -16.36
CA GLU A 78 9.61 -6.19 -17.15
C GLU A 78 9.45 -4.77 -17.69
N THR A 79 8.23 -4.42 -18.10
CA THR A 79 7.88 -3.14 -18.73
C THR A 79 7.08 -2.22 -17.80
N HIS A 80 6.58 -2.74 -16.67
CA HIS A 80 5.59 -2.08 -15.82
C HIS A 80 4.35 -1.63 -16.61
N THR A 81 3.90 -2.48 -17.55
CA THR A 81 2.69 -2.25 -18.36
C THR A 81 1.72 -3.41 -18.22
N PHE A 82 0.44 -3.15 -18.50
CA PHE A 82 -0.58 -4.16 -18.65
C PHE A 82 -0.73 -4.52 -20.12
N HIS A 83 -0.70 -5.81 -20.43
CA HIS A 83 -0.96 -6.33 -21.77
C HIS A 83 -2.46 -6.57 -21.96
N MET A 84 -3.11 -5.64 -22.63
CA MET A 84 -4.54 -5.70 -22.94
C MET A 84 -4.77 -6.16 -24.39
N PRO A 85 -5.97 -6.66 -24.75
CA PRO A 85 -6.29 -7.02 -26.13
C PRO A 85 -6.12 -5.86 -27.14
N PHE A 86 -6.19 -4.63 -26.65
CA PHE A 86 -6.05 -3.39 -27.44
C PHE A 86 -4.64 -2.76 -27.37
N GLY A 87 -3.67 -3.45 -26.77
CA GLY A 87 -2.29 -2.97 -26.64
C GLY A 87 -1.83 -2.81 -25.20
N GLU A 88 -0.67 -2.18 -25.02
CA GLU A 88 -0.10 -1.91 -23.71
C GLU A 88 -0.64 -0.62 -23.08
N CYS A 89 -0.89 -0.63 -21.78
CA CYS A 89 -1.22 0.56 -20.99
C CYS A 89 -0.53 0.54 -19.63
N THR A 90 -0.27 1.69 -19.02
CA THR A 90 0.30 1.78 -17.65
C THR A 90 -0.16 2.98 -16.86
N ILE A 91 -0.32 2.80 -15.55
CA ILE A 91 -0.79 3.85 -14.64
C ILE A 91 0.34 4.87 -14.53
N THR A 92 0.06 6.13 -14.79
CA THR A 92 1.06 7.21 -14.81
C THR A 92 0.95 8.09 -13.57
N LEU A 93 1.92 9.00 -13.39
CA LEU A 93 1.85 10.03 -12.36
C LEU A 93 0.63 10.94 -12.55
N GLN A 94 0.25 11.23 -13.80
CA GLN A 94 -0.92 12.04 -14.09
C GLN A 94 -2.21 11.37 -13.59
N ASP A 95 -2.32 10.05 -13.76
CA ASP A 95 -3.46 9.27 -13.25
C ASP A 95 -3.52 9.34 -11.72
N VAL A 96 -2.36 9.21 -11.05
CA VAL A 96 -2.27 9.31 -9.58
C VAL A 96 -2.63 10.71 -9.09
N ALA A 97 -2.11 11.76 -9.72
CA ALA A 97 -2.43 13.15 -9.39
C ALA A 97 -3.93 13.42 -9.53
N TYR A 98 -4.52 12.97 -10.64
CA TYR A 98 -5.94 13.24 -10.93
C TYR A 98 -6.89 12.42 -10.06
N GLN A 99 -6.60 11.13 -9.85
CA GLN A 99 -7.49 10.23 -9.11
C GLN A 99 -7.34 10.37 -7.59
N LEU A 100 -6.14 10.62 -7.08
CA LEU A 100 -5.86 10.68 -5.64
C LEU A 100 -5.60 12.10 -5.13
N GLY A 101 -5.44 13.09 -6.01
CA GLY A 101 -5.13 14.47 -5.64
C GLY A 101 -3.78 14.62 -4.96
N LEU A 102 -2.84 13.70 -5.21
CA LEU A 102 -1.52 13.69 -4.55
C LEU A 102 -0.51 14.55 -5.32
N PRO A 103 0.39 15.26 -4.61
CA PRO A 103 1.48 15.99 -5.24
C PRO A 103 2.44 15.02 -5.94
N ILE A 104 2.70 15.28 -7.23
CA ILE A 104 3.65 14.53 -8.04
C ILE A 104 5.00 15.23 -8.19
N ASP A 105 5.05 16.52 -7.89
CA ASP A 105 6.28 17.29 -7.81
C ASP A 105 6.85 17.28 -6.39
N GLY A 106 8.16 17.49 -6.25
CA GLY A 106 8.83 17.60 -4.96
C GLY A 106 9.87 16.52 -4.68
N ALA A 107 10.33 16.49 -3.43
CA ALA A 107 11.38 15.58 -2.98
C ALA A 107 10.91 14.12 -2.99
N PRO A 108 11.80 13.16 -3.36
CA PRO A 108 11.46 11.76 -3.32
C PRO A 108 11.25 11.29 -1.88
N VAL A 109 10.22 10.47 -1.66
CA VAL A 109 10.01 9.74 -0.40
C VAL A 109 10.94 8.52 -0.41
N SER A 110 12.13 8.66 0.20
CA SER A 110 13.19 7.64 0.19
C SER A 110 13.49 7.06 1.59
N GLY A 111 14.26 5.97 1.66
CA GLY A 111 14.79 5.39 2.91
C GLY A 111 13.81 4.61 3.80
N CYS A 112 12.50 4.62 3.51
CA CYS A 112 11.46 3.96 4.31
C CYS A 112 11.51 2.42 4.38
N LEU A 113 12.38 1.73 3.63
CA LEU A 113 12.35 0.27 3.48
C LEU A 113 13.54 -0.47 4.09
N THR A 114 14.69 0.19 4.23
CA THR A 114 15.94 -0.48 4.70
C THR A 114 16.76 0.35 5.66
N GLU A 115 16.58 1.68 5.72
CA GLU A 115 17.49 2.57 6.46
C GLU A 115 16.75 3.74 7.14
N PHE A 116 15.47 3.59 7.46
CA PHE A 116 14.73 4.70 8.10
C PHE A 116 15.30 5.05 9.48
N GLU A 117 16.02 4.12 10.12
CA GLU A 117 16.78 4.40 11.35
C GLU A 117 17.92 5.41 11.13
N ASN A 118 18.51 5.44 9.92
CA ASN A 118 19.52 6.43 9.53
C ASN A 118 18.91 7.81 9.22
N LEU A 119 17.63 7.86 8.84
CA LEU A 119 16.90 9.11 8.60
C LEU A 119 16.44 9.81 9.88
N MET A 120 16.46 9.10 11.02
CA MET A 120 16.17 9.71 12.31
C MET A 120 17.41 10.44 12.80
N GLU A 121 17.28 11.74 13.02
CA GLU A 121 18.38 12.58 13.51
C GLU A 121 19.04 11.95 14.75
N HIS A 122 20.38 11.93 14.76
CA HIS A 122 21.22 11.45 15.87
C HIS A 122 21.11 9.94 16.18
N SER A 123 20.69 9.09 15.23
CA SER A 123 20.55 7.63 15.45
C SER A 123 19.60 7.29 16.60
N ARG A 124 18.61 8.15 16.87
CA ARG A 124 17.64 7.92 17.94
C ARG A 124 16.75 6.72 17.60
N PRO A 125 16.42 5.85 18.57
CA PRO A 125 15.50 4.74 18.32
C PRO A 125 14.11 5.22 17.88
N ALA A 126 13.44 4.47 17.01
CA ALA A 126 12.13 4.83 16.44
C ALA A 126 11.05 5.09 17.50
N TRP A 127 11.15 4.40 18.64
CA TRP A 127 10.23 4.57 19.76
C TRP A 127 10.47 5.85 20.55
N VAL A 128 11.67 6.43 20.52
CA VAL A 128 11.92 7.76 21.10
C VAL A 128 11.18 8.81 20.28
N TRP A 129 11.33 8.77 18.95
CA TRP A 129 10.59 9.62 18.03
C TRP A 129 9.07 9.45 18.18
N PHE A 130 8.60 8.21 18.30
CA PHE A 130 7.18 7.96 18.56
C PHE A 130 6.70 8.70 19.81
N ARG A 131 7.43 8.59 20.93
CA ARG A 131 7.07 9.29 22.17
C ARG A 131 7.13 10.81 22.01
N GLU A 132 8.11 11.35 21.32
CA GLU A 132 8.23 12.80 21.08
C GLU A 132 7.08 13.34 20.23
N LEU A 133 6.68 12.60 19.18
CA LEU A 133 5.63 13.03 18.26
C LEU A 133 4.21 12.80 18.78
N PHE A 134 4.02 11.80 19.64
CA PHE A 134 2.69 11.38 20.13
C PHE A 134 2.47 11.57 21.64
N GLY A 135 3.51 11.93 22.40
CA GLY A 135 3.47 12.13 23.85
C GLY A 135 3.48 10.85 24.70
N GLU A 136 3.14 9.70 24.11
CA GLU A 136 3.01 8.42 24.82
C GLU A 136 3.53 7.24 23.99
N LEU A 137 3.74 6.10 24.65
CA LEU A 137 4.07 4.85 23.98
C LEU A 137 2.89 3.88 24.04
N PRO A 138 2.68 3.08 22.97
CA PRO A 138 1.74 1.97 23.01
C PRO A 138 2.14 0.92 24.05
N PRO A 139 1.18 0.16 24.59
CA PRO A 139 1.48 -1.02 25.39
C PRO A 139 2.33 -2.02 24.59
N GLN A 140 3.27 -2.70 25.25
CA GLN A 140 4.16 -3.67 24.61
C GLN A 140 3.39 -4.79 23.87
N SER A 141 2.21 -5.18 24.36
CA SER A 141 1.32 -6.15 23.70
C SER A 141 0.77 -5.69 22.35
N LYS A 142 0.80 -4.38 22.07
CA LYS A 142 0.35 -3.78 20.81
C LYS A 142 1.51 -3.50 19.87
N VAL A 143 2.75 -3.66 20.32
CA VAL A 143 3.96 -3.46 19.53
C VAL A 143 4.41 -4.78 18.89
N LYS A 144 4.87 -4.71 17.63
CA LYS A 144 5.64 -5.79 17.01
C LYS A 144 6.67 -5.16 16.09
N GLN A 145 7.96 -5.36 16.40
CA GLN A 145 9.07 -4.76 15.64
C GLN A 145 8.87 -3.25 15.48
N MET A 146 8.69 -2.76 14.25
CA MET A 146 8.50 -1.35 13.89
C MET A 146 7.04 -1.02 13.54
N THR A 147 6.11 -1.71 14.19
CA THR A 147 4.68 -1.54 13.95
C THR A 147 3.88 -1.47 15.25
N VAL A 148 2.79 -0.73 15.21
CA VAL A 148 1.78 -0.64 16.27
C VAL A 148 0.47 -1.26 15.78
N CYS A 149 -0.26 -1.91 16.67
CA CYS A 149 -1.59 -2.43 16.40
C CYS A 149 -2.52 -1.29 15.95
N TYR A 150 -3.13 -1.44 14.77
CA TYR A 150 -3.98 -0.41 14.18
C TYR A 150 -5.16 -0.07 15.08
N THR A 151 -5.86 -1.07 15.63
CA THR A 151 -7.04 -0.82 16.48
C THR A 151 -6.71 -0.01 17.72
N TRP A 152 -5.55 -0.26 18.35
CA TRP A 152 -5.12 0.55 19.49
C TRP A 152 -4.82 1.99 19.07
N PHE A 153 -4.09 2.16 17.96
CA PHE A 153 -3.69 3.49 17.47
C PHE A 153 -4.91 4.32 17.05
N HIS A 154 -5.84 3.69 16.33
CA HIS A 154 -7.13 4.29 15.96
C HIS A 154 -7.92 4.70 17.18
N GLU A 155 -8.17 3.79 18.14
CA GLU A 155 -8.93 4.11 19.36
C GLU A 155 -8.29 5.24 20.18
N ARG A 156 -6.97 5.34 20.17
CA ARG A 156 -6.25 6.38 20.92
C ARG A 156 -6.38 7.78 20.29
N PHE A 157 -6.38 7.85 18.96
CA PHE A 157 -6.34 9.12 18.21
C PHE A 157 -7.61 9.41 17.40
N ARG A 158 -8.67 8.61 17.55
CA ARG A 158 -9.92 8.78 16.77
C ARG A 158 -10.72 10.02 17.15
N VAL A 159 -10.67 10.48 18.40
CA VAL A 159 -11.48 11.61 18.88
C VAL A 159 -10.57 12.68 19.44
N LEU A 160 -10.51 13.83 18.76
CA LEU A 160 -9.84 15.02 19.25
C LEU A 160 -10.67 15.62 20.41
N PRO A 161 -10.07 15.91 21.59
CA PRO A 161 -10.75 16.61 22.67
C PRO A 161 -11.25 17.99 22.24
N ALA A 162 -12.43 18.40 22.72
CA ALA A 162 -13.03 19.69 22.34
C ALA A 162 -12.20 20.90 22.80
N ASP A 163 -11.51 20.76 23.93
CA ASP A 163 -10.63 21.74 24.57
C ASP A 163 -9.14 21.56 24.19
N ALA A 164 -8.85 20.80 23.12
CA ALA A 164 -7.49 20.51 22.70
C ALA A 164 -6.68 21.79 22.40
N THR A 165 -5.47 21.88 22.98
CA THR A 165 -4.49 22.91 22.61
C THR A 165 -3.97 22.68 21.19
N ASP A 166 -3.33 23.68 20.60
CA ASP A 166 -2.77 23.56 19.25
C ASP A 166 -1.67 22.48 19.17
N GLU A 167 -0.90 22.27 20.25
CA GLU A 167 0.06 21.16 20.33
C GLU A 167 -0.65 19.81 20.27
N THR A 168 -1.78 19.68 20.97
CA THR A 168 -2.61 18.47 20.93
C THR A 168 -3.17 18.24 19.53
N VAL A 169 -3.64 19.29 18.86
CA VAL A 169 -4.10 19.17 17.46
C VAL A 169 -2.99 18.67 16.55
N ARG A 170 -1.76 19.18 16.68
CA ARG A 170 -0.62 18.69 15.88
C ARG A 170 -0.34 17.21 16.11
N VAL A 171 -0.45 16.72 17.35
CA VAL A 171 -0.33 15.28 17.66
C VAL A 171 -1.40 14.46 16.92
N TYR A 172 -2.66 14.90 16.96
CA TYR A 172 -3.75 14.22 16.28
C TYR A 172 -3.64 14.32 14.74
N ALA A 173 -3.15 15.43 14.20
CA ALA A 173 -2.88 15.57 12.78
C ALA A 173 -1.79 14.58 12.32
N ARG A 174 -0.68 14.46 13.08
CA ARG A 174 0.35 13.44 12.83
C ARG A 174 -0.22 12.04 12.86
N ALA A 175 -1.08 11.73 13.83
CA ALA A 175 -1.70 10.41 13.95
C ALA A 175 -2.61 10.12 12.75
N TYR A 176 -3.41 11.10 12.33
CA TYR A 176 -4.28 10.98 11.17
C TYR A 176 -3.46 10.69 9.90
N ILE A 177 -2.41 11.47 9.65
CA ILE A 177 -1.53 11.30 8.49
C ILE A 177 -0.82 9.95 8.54
N LEU A 178 -0.26 9.57 9.69
CA LEU A 178 0.41 8.27 9.85
C LEU A 178 -0.52 7.09 9.51
N MET A 179 -1.77 7.19 9.93
CA MET A 179 -2.78 6.19 9.68
C MET A 179 -3.22 6.18 8.22
N LEU A 180 -3.35 7.35 7.58
CA LEU A 180 -3.62 7.47 6.14
C LEU A 180 -2.50 6.83 5.31
N LEU A 181 -1.24 7.16 5.61
CA LEU A 181 -0.08 6.59 4.92
C LEU A 181 0.02 5.08 5.14
N SER A 182 -0.19 4.60 6.37
CA SER A 182 0.00 3.18 6.70
C SER A 182 -1.16 2.27 6.27
N SER A 183 -2.38 2.80 6.17
CA SER A 183 -3.58 1.97 5.92
C SER A 183 -4.24 2.20 4.57
N GLN A 184 -3.93 3.29 3.87
CA GLN A 184 -4.54 3.59 2.57
C GLN A 184 -3.49 3.66 1.46
N LEU A 185 -2.41 4.42 1.68
CA LEU A 185 -1.47 4.69 0.61
C LEU A 185 -0.41 3.59 0.45
N PHE A 186 0.08 3.06 1.58
CA PHE A 186 1.17 2.10 1.63
C PHE A 186 0.83 0.87 2.47
N ALA A 187 -0.44 0.47 2.44
CA ALA A 187 -0.91 -0.70 3.16
C ALA A 187 -0.09 -1.94 2.79
N ASP A 188 0.28 -2.70 3.80
CA ASP A 188 0.98 -3.97 3.66
C ASP A 188 0.03 -5.15 3.92
N LYS A 189 0.55 -6.38 3.78
CA LYS A 189 -0.25 -7.60 4.01
C LYS A 189 -0.88 -7.67 5.41
N ASN A 190 -0.31 -6.95 6.37
CA ASN A 190 -0.81 -6.83 7.72
C ASN A 190 -1.61 -5.53 7.86
N ALA A 191 -2.74 -5.44 7.15
CA ALA A 191 -3.69 -4.32 7.17
C ALA A 191 -4.27 -3.95 8.56
N ASN A 192 -3.77 -4.57 9.64
CA ASN A 192 -4.11 -4.28 11.03
C ASN A 192 -2.93 -3.67 11.81
N ARG A 193 -1.94 -3.09 11.12
CA ARG A 193 -0.75 -2.49 11.73
C ARG A 193 -0.39 -1.15 11.11
N VAL A 194 0.09 -0.24 11.94
CA VAL A 194 0.61 1.09 11.58
C VAL A 194 2.13 1.02 11.61
N HIS A 195 2.81 1.40 10.53
CA HIS A 195 4.27 1.24 10.42
C HIS A 195 5.00 2.54 10.77
N LEU A 196 6.03 2.44 11.61
CA LEU A 196 6.81 3.58 12.10
C LEU A 196 7.77 4.20 11.07
N ARG A 197 7.79 3.69 9.83
CA ARG A 197 8.74 4.15 8.80
C ARG A 197 8.46 5.59 8.35
N TRP A 198 7.25 6.08 8.62
CA TRP A 198 6.80 7.41 8.23
C TRP A 198 7.10 8.48 9.30
N LEU A 199 7.55 8.08 10.49
CA LEU A 199 7.84 9.03 11.59
C LEU A 199 8.79 10.17 11.19
N PRO A 200 9.88 9.94 10.41
CA PRO A 200 10.76 11.03 9.98
C PRO A 200 10.02 12.16 9.25
N TYR A 201 9.04 11.80 8.41
CA TYR A 201 8.23 12.75 7.64
C TYR A 201 7.24 13.52 8.51
N LEU A 202 6.88 12.98 9.68
CA LEU A 202 5.91 13.57 10.59
C LEU A 202 6.54 14.54 11.61
N ALA A 203 7.88 14.64 11.66
CA ALA A 203 8.54 15.62 12.54
C ALA A 203 8.06 17.04 12.23
N SER A 204 8.12 17.41 10.96
CA SER A 204 7.69 18.72 10.46
C SER A 204 6.45 18.56 9.59
N LEU A 205 5.29 18.91 10.14
CA LEU A 205 4.03 18.89 9.38
C LEU A 205 4.06 19.89 8.21
N ASP A 206 4.84 20.96 8.33
CA ASP A 206 4.97 22.00 7.31
C ASP A 206 5.81 21.53 6.11
N ASP A 207 6.73 20.60 6.32
CA ASP A 207 7.56 20.05 5.25
C ASP A 207 6.91 18.89 4.50
N LEU A 208 5.79 18.33 5.01
CA LEU A 208 5.08 17.23 4.36
C LEU A 208 4.65 17.56 2.92
N GLY A 209 4.32 18.81 2.65
CA GLY A 209 3.91 19.27 1.31
C GLY A 209 5.04 19.29 0.28
N ARG A 210 6.30 19.17 0.71
CA ARG A 210 7.46 19.18 -0.18
C ARG A 210 7.72 17.83 -0.83
N TYR A 211 7.06 16.76 -0.38
CA TYR A 211 7.30 15.41 -0.87
C TYR A 211 6.36 15.03 -2.00
N SER A 212 6.91 14.33 -2.99
CA SER A 212 6.14 13.75 -4.08
C SER A 212 5.42 12.47 -3.61
N TRP A 213 4.33 12.64 -2.87
CA TRP A 213 3.49 11.53 -2.39
C TRP A 213 2.91 10.70 -3.55
N GLY A 214 2.61 11.33 -4.68
CA GLY A 214 2.12 10.67 -5.88
C GLY A 214 3.15 9.74 -6.50
N SER A 215 4.42 10.15 -6.58
CA SER A 215 5.49 9.26 -7.07
C SER A 215 5.73 8.08 -6.14
N ALA A 216 5.71 8.33 -4.83
CA ALA A 216 5.83 7.27 -3.84
C ALA A 216 4.68 6.24 -3.97
N ALA A 217 3.44 6.73 -4.10
CA ALA A 217 2.26 5.90 -4.28
C ALA A 217 2.33 5.05 -5.56
N LEU A 218 2.75 5.65 -6.67
CA LEU A 218 2.90 4.93 -7.94
C LEU A 218 3.98 3.83 -7.85
N ALA A 219 5.13 4.15 -7.28
CA ALA A 219 6.21 3.19 -7.08
C ALA A 219 5.76 2.02 -6.18
N TRP A 220 4.97 2.32 -5.14
CA TRP A 220 4.39 1.28 -4.29
C TRP A 220 3.38 0.40 -5.04
N LEU A 221 2.51 1.00 -5.84
CA LEU A 221 1.54 0.28 -6.67
C LEU A 221 2.23 -0.68 -7.64
N TYR A 222 3.24 -0.22 -8.38
CA TYR A 222 4.01 -1.07 -9.29
C TYR A 222 4.67 -2.23 -8.54
N ARG A 223 5.27 -1.96 -7.37
CA ARG A 223 5.84 -3.00 -6.52
C ARG A 223 4.79 -4.03 -6.08
N CYS A 224 3.57 -3.60 -5.76
CA CYS A 224 2.46 -4.49 -5.41
C CYS A 224 2.03 -5.35 -6.60
N LEU A 225 1.87 -4.77 -7.78
CA LEU A 225 1.52 -5.49 -9.02
C LEU A 225 2.59 -6.54 -9.38
N CYS A 226 3.87 -6.16 -9.40
CA CYS A 226 4.97 -7.08 -9.67
C CYS A 226 4.99 -8.27 -8.68
N ARG A 227 4.72 -8.01 -7.40
CA ARG A 227 4.62 -9.06 -6.37
C ARG A 227 3.41 -9.95 -6.55
N GLY A 228 2.29 -9.42 -7.04
CA GLY A 228 1.08 -10.17 -7.36
C GLY A 228 1.33 -11.16 -8.50
N THR A 229 1.89 -10.68 -9.61
CA THR A 229 2.19 -11.50 -10.78
C THR A 229 3.18 -12.63 -10.47
N ASN A 230 4.26 -12.35 -9.74
CA ASN A 230 5.24 -13.37 -9.36
C ASN A 230 4.67 -14.49 -8.47
N ARG A 231 3.66 -14.20 -7.65
CA ARG A 231 2.97 -15.24 -6.86
C ARG A 231 2.08 -16.13 -7.70
N ASN A 232 1.41 -15.56 -8.71
CA ASN A 232 0.61 -16.34 -9.64
C ASN A 232 1.52 -17.26 -10.46
N VAL A 233 2.69 -16.77 -10.91
CA VAL A 233 3.69 -17.61 -11.59
C VAL A 233 4.11 -18.79 -10.72
N LEU A 234 4.41 -18.56 -9.43
CA LEU A 234 4.77 -19.63 -8.49
C LEU A 234 3.62 -20.61 -8.17
N GLN A 235 2.35 -20.18 -8.28
CA GLN A 235 1.19 -21.09 -8.18
C GLN A 235 0.97 -21.90 -9.46
N THR A 236 1.39 -21.39 -10.63
CA THR A 236 1.32 -22.09 -11.92
C THR A 236 2.54 -22.97 -12.24
N ILE A 237 3.59 -22.98 -11.41
CA ILE A 237 4.62 -24.02 -11.54
C ILE A 237 3.98 -25.32 -11.06
N PRO A 238 3.87 -26.37 -11.91
CA PRO A 238 3.46 -27.67 -11.44
C PRO A 238 4.43 -28.09 -10.35
N THR A 239 3.95 -28.26 -9.11
CA THR A 239 4.73 -28.96 -8.08
C THR A 239 5.16 -30.29 -8.67
N SER A 240 6.43 -30.67 -8.46
CA SER A 240 7.15 -31.79 -9.09
C SER A 240 6.57 -33.20 -8.82
N LYS A 241 5.28 -33.40 -9.03
CA LYS A 241 4.62 -34.71 -9.07
C LYS A 241 4.38 -35.21 -10.50
N ASP A 242 4.43 -34.32 -11.49
CA ASP A 242 4.22 -34.70 -12.90
C ASP A 242 5.50 -35.19 -13.62
N PHE A 243 6.67 -35.13 -12.97
CA PHE A 243 7.93 -35.62 -13.54
C PHE A 243 8.24 -37.09 -13.24
N THR A 244 7.41 -37.78 -12.42
CA THR A 244 7.64 -39.19 -12.04
C THR A 244 6.78 -40.22 -12.77
N GLU A 245 5.81 -39.82 -13.60
CA GLU A 245 4.98 -40.79 -14.35
C GLU A 245 5.47 -41.12 -15.77
N ASN A 246 6.48 -40.41 -16.29
CA ASN A 246 7.03 -40.69 -17.63
C ASN A 246 8.26 -41.62 -17.67
N PHE A 247 8.67 -42.20 -16.54
CA PHE A 247 9.80 -43.16 -16.50
C PHE A 247 9.38 -44.64 -16.32
N SER A 248 8.10 -44.93 -16.17
CA SER A 248 7.58 -46.30 -15.96
C SER A 248 7.09 -47.00 -17.24
N SER A 249 7.09 -46.35 -18.41
CA SER A 249 6.65 -46.98 -19.68
C SER A 249 7.77 -47.52 -20.58
N SER A 250 9.04 -47.54 -20.15
CA SER A 250 10.17 -48.03 -20.96
C SER A 250 10.81 -49.34 -20.45
N LYS A 251 10.05 -50.21 -19.78
CA LYS A 251 10.52 -51.58 -19.47
C LYS A 251 9.47 -52.59 -19.88
N ASN A 252 9.44 -52.96 -21.16
CA ASN A 252 8.97 -54.26 -21.62
C ASN A 252 9.26 -54.47 -23.11
N THR A 253 10.50 -54.83 -23.44
CA THR A 253 10.80 -55.65 -24.63
C THR A 253 12.14 -56.38 -24.45
N SER A 254 12.10 -57.57 -23.89
CA SER A 254 13.13 -58.59 -24.12
C SER A 254 12.45 -59.96 -24.19
N LYS A 255 12.35 -60.47 -25.43
CA LYS A 255 11.86 -61.81 -25.78
C LYS A 255 12.77 -62.90 -25.19
N PRO A 256 12.24 -64.09 -24.84
CA PRO A 256 13.06 -65.27 -24.61
C PRO A 256 13.43 -65.95 -25.94
N LEU A 257 14.69 -66.34 -26.09
CA LEU A 257 15.17 -67.29 -27.10
C LEU A 257 15.27 -68.66 -26.43
N HIS A 258 14.44 -69.60 -26.87
CA HIS A 258 14.69 -71.05 -26.80
C HIS A 258 15.50 -71.46 -28.05
N PRO A 259 16.30 -72.53 -28.00
CA PRO A 259 15.84 -73.90 -27.80
C PRO A 259 16.15 -74.47 -26.41
#